data_AF-A0A2P0QFA2-F1
#
_entry.id   AF-A0A2P0QFA2-F1
#
_cell.length_a   1.000
_cell.length_b   1.000
_cell.length_c   1.000
_cell.angle_alpha   90.00
_cell.angle_beta   90.00
_cell.angle_gamma   90.00
#
_symmetry.space_group_name_H-M   'P 1'
#
loop_
_entity.id
_entity.type
_entity.pdbx_description
1 polymer ?
#
loop_
_entity_poly.entity_id
_entity_poly.type
_entity_poly.pdbx_seq_one_letter_code
_entity_poly.pdbx_strand_id
1 'polypeptide(L)' 'MTSYHVLNENTLCYLQDGAGLYGVLAGKPQHGGHDWINGPVVVSSLDKLRPATLEDFNFYRVCPAGHIA' A
#
# COMPACT_ATOMS: atom_id res chain seq x y z
N MET A 1 -9.99 4.43 11.49
CA MET A 1 -8.87 5.29 11.00
C MET A 1 -8.20 4.63 9.80
N THR A 2 -7.67 5.38 8.84
CA THR A 2 -6.93 4.80 7.69
C THR A 2 -5.44 4.70 8.02
N SER A 3 -4.85 3.56 7.74
CA SER A 3 -3.41 3.31 7.92
C SER A 3 -2.76 2.98 6.58
N TYR A 4 -1.48 3.33 6.41
CA TYR A 4 -0.76 3.19 5.15
C TYR A 4 0.47 2.31 5.34
N HIS A 5 0.69 1.41 4.38
CA HIS A 5 1.69 0.37 4.50
C HIS A 5 2.36 0.10 3.17
N VAL A 6 3.58 -0.44 3.25
CA VAL A 6 4.26 -1.05 2.11
C VAL A 6 4.20 -2.56 2.28
N LEU A 7 3.60 -3.21 1.29
CA LEU A 7 3.46 -4.66 1.16
C LEU A 7 4.57 -5.22 0.27
N ASN A 8 5.33 -6.18 0.81
CA ASN A 8 6.43 -6.89 0.14
C ASN A 8 7.42 -5.96 -0.57
N GLU A 9 7.64 -4.76 -0.01
CA GLU A 9 8.53 -3.71 -0.53
C GLU A 9 8.13 -3.13 -1.91
N ASN A 10 7.07 -3.64 -2.54
CA ASN A 10 6.74 -3.37 -3.95
C ASN A 10 5.35 -2.78 -4.18
N THR A 11 4.53 -2.65 -3.12
CA THR A 11 3.18 -2.10 -3.21
C THR A 11 2.92 -1.15 -2.05
N LEU A 12 2.49 0.08 -2.35
CA LEU A 12 1.94 1.02 -1.38
C LEU A 12 0.43 0.82 -1.27
N CYS A 13 -0.04 0.51 -0.07
CA CYS A 13 -1.43 0.19 0.21
C CYS A 13 -1.98 0.96 1.42
N TYR A 14 -3.30 0.96 1.54
CA TYR A 14 -4.01 1.49 2.70
C TYR A 14 -4.96 0.43 3.28
N LEU A 15 -5.16 0.49 4.58
CA LEU A 15 -6.17 -0.29 5.29
C LEU A 15 -7.12 0.67 5.97
N GLN A 16 -8.39 0.58 5.60
CA GLN A 16 -9.47 1.23 6.32
C GLN A 16 -9.88 0.36 7.50
N ASP A 17 -10.06 0.98 8.65
CA ASP A 17 -10.51 0.29 9.86
C ASP A 17 -11.82 -0.48 9.63
N GLY A 18 -11.85 -1.73 10.10
CA GLY A 18 -12.93 -2.69 9.85
C GLY A 18 -12.92 -3.37 8.46
N ALA A 19 -12.01 -3.00 7.55
CA ALA A 19 -11.85 -3.68 6.27
C ALA A 19 -10.97 -4.93 6.40
N GLY A 20 -11.33 -6.01 5.69
CA GLY A 20 -10.54 -7.24 5.62
C GLY A 20 -9.52 -7.28 4.48
N LEU A 21 -9.47 -6.25 3.64
CA LEU A 21 -8.64 -6.17 2.44
C LEU A 21 -7.86 -4.85 2.41
N TYR A 22 -6.69 -4.87 1.80
CA TYR A 22 -5.85 -3.69 1.61
C TYR A 22 -6.13 -3.07 0.24
N GLY A 23 -6.52 -1.80 0.23
CA GLY A 23 -6.61 -1.03 -1.01
C GLY A 23 -5.23 -0.68 -1.54
N VAL A 24 -5.02 -0.74 -2.86
CA VAL A 24 -3.73 -0.44 -3.49
C VAL A 24 -3.74 1.01 -3.97
N LEU A 25 -2.76 1.81 -3.52
CA LEU A 25 -2.54 3.16 -4.03
C LEU A 25 -1.64 3.14 -5.27
N ALA A 26 -0.57 2.33 -5.21
CA ALA A 26 0.38 2.17 -6.29
C ALA A 26 1.24 0.93 -6.04
N GLY A 27 1.78 0.33 -7.10
CA GLY A 27 2.79 -0.72 -6.99
C GLY A 27 3.82 -0.65 -8.11
N LYS A 28 4.79 -1.56 -8.06
CA LYS A 28 5.76 -1.80 -9.13
C LYS A 28 5.55 -3.21 -9.69
N PRO A 29 4.65 -3.40 -10.67
CA PRO A 29 4.37 -4.73 -11.24
C PRO A 29 5.60 -5.46 -11.77
N GLN A 30 6.58 -4.72 -12.29
CA GLN A 30 7.86 -5.28 -12.76
C GLN A 30 8.71 -5.93 -11.64
N HIS A 31 8.38 -5.69 -10.37
CA HIS A 31 9.02 -6.29 -9.19
C HIS A 31 8.04 -7.18 -8.40
N GLY A 32 6.89 -7.51 -8.97
CA GLY A 32 5.85 -8.31 -8.31
C GLY A 32 4.91 -7.50 -7.41
N GLY A 33 4.91 -6.16 -7.51
CA GLY A 33 3.93 -5.32 -6.83
C GLY A 33 2.54 -5.40 -7.46
N HIS A 34 1.51 -5.07 -6.67
CA HIS A 34 0.12 -5.08 -7.13
C HIS A 34 -0.23 -3.79 -7.88
N ASP A 35 -1.05 -3.93 -8.93
CA ASP A 35 -1.61 -2.81 -9.67
C ASP A 35 -2.97 -2.41 -9.09
N TRP A 36 -3.18 -1.11 -8.87
CA TRP A 36 -4.42 -0.56 -8.34
C TRP A 36 -5.63 -0.87 -9.23
N ILE A 37 -5.44 -1.03 -10.54
CA ILE A 37 -6.52 -1.37 -11.48
C ILE A 37 -7.12 -2.76 -11.21
N ASN A 38 -6.36 -3.66 -10.59
CA ASN A 38 -6.81 -5.01 -10.25
C ASN A 38 -7.59 -5.08 -8.93
N GLY A 39 -7.72 -3.94 -8.24
CA GLY A 39 -8.48 -3.83 -7.00
C GLY A 39 -7.67 -4.17 -5.74
N PRO A 40 -8.37 -4.31 -4.59
CA PRO A 40 -7.75 -4.54 -3.30
C PRO A 40 -7.20 -5.96 -3.16
N VAL A 41 -6.27 -6.15 -2.22
CA VAL A 41 -5.52 -7.39 -2.04
C VAL A 41 -5.74 -8.00 -0.65
N VAL A 42 -5.75 -9.33 -0.62
CA VAL A 42 -5.66 -10.11 0.62
C VAL A 42 -4.20 -10.22 1.02
N VAL A 43 -3.91 -9.96 2.28
CA VAL A 43 -2.58 -10.12 2.87
C VAL A 43 -2.60 -11.38 3.73
N SER A 44 -1.62 -12.26 3.51
CA SER A 44 -1.42 -13.50 4.24
C SER A 44 -0.31 -13.38 5.28
N SER A 45 -0.10 -14.43 6.08
CA SER A 45 1.01 -14.51 7.03
C SER A 45 2.40 -14.61 6.38
N LEU A 46 2.47 -14.88 5.08
CA LEU A 46 3.73 -14.92 4.31
C LEU A 46 4.16 -13.54 3.82
N ASP A 47 3.23 -12.59 3.81
CA ASP A 47 3.47 -11.24 3.33
C ASP A 47 4.16 -10.39 4.40
N LYS A 48 5.06 -9.51 3.94
CA LYS A 48 5.73 -8.53 4.79
C LYS A 48 5.04 -7.19 4.65
N LEU A 49 4.44 -6.73 5.75
CA LEU A 49 3.96 -5.36 5.87
C LEU A 49 4.87 -4.53 6.76
N ARG A 50 5.11 -3.29 6.34
CA ARG A 50 5.66 -2.24 7.19
C ARG A 50 4.86 -0.94 7.05
N PRO A 51 4.84 -0.08 8.06
CA PRO A 51 4.28 1.27 7.91
C PRO A 51 4.92 2.02 6.75
N ALA A 52 4.11 2.77 6.00
CA ALA A 52 4.58 3.63 4.93
C ALA A 52 5.16 4.93 5.50
N THR A 53 6.26 5.40 4.92
CA THR A 53 6.90 6.68 5.24
C THR A 53 6.63 7.70 4.12
N LEU A 54 6.94 8.97 4.37
CA LEU A 54 6.88 10.01 3.34
C LEU A 54 7.73 9.67 2.10
N GLU A 55 8.87 8.99 2.31
CA GLU A 55 9.74 8.56 1.21
C GLU A 55 9.08 7.53 0.30
N ASP A 56 8.24 6.64 0.86
CA ASP A 56 7.47 5.67 0.06
C ASP A 56 6.46 6.39 -0.83
N PHE A 57 5.71 7.35 -0.29
CA PHE A 57 4.78 8.15 -1.08
C PHE A 57 5.49 8.82 -2.26
N ASN A 58 6.68 9.40 -2.03
CA ASN A 58 7.50 9.97 -3.08
C ASN A 58 8.00 8.92 -4.10
N PHE A 59 8.48 7.77 -3.65
CA PHE A 59 8.97 6.68 -4.51
C PHE A 59 7.87 6.12 -5.43
N TYR A 60 6.66 5.95 -4.89
CA TYR A 60 5.49 5.50 -5.63
C TYR A 60 4.78 6.63 -6.38
N ARG A 61 5.24 7.88 -6.26
CA ARG A 61 4.67 9.09 -6.87
C ARG A 61 3.19 9.32 -6.49
N VAL A 62 2.84 9.00 -5.25
CA VAL A 62 1.54 9.26 -4.65
C VAL A 62 1.63 10.53 -3.81
N CYS A 63 0.68 11.45 -3.97
CA CYS A 63 0.63 12.65 -3.15
C CYS A 63 0.39 12.27 -1.68
N PRO A 64 1.22 12.70 -0.71
CA PRO A 64 1.01 12.36 0.70
C PRO A 64 -0.08 13.19 1.38
N ALA A 65 -0.46 14.33 0.80
CA ALA A 65 -1.45 15.24 1.39
C ALA A 65 -2.82 14.56 1.53
N GLY A 66 -3.37 14.57 2.75
CA GLY A 66 -4.63 13.89 3.08
C GLY A 66 -4.46 12.40 3.41
N HIS A 67 -3.25 11.85 3.31
CA HIS A 67 -2.96 10.46 3.67
C HIS A 67 -2.17 10.38 4.97
N ILE A 68 -0.99 10.99 4.99
CA ILE A 68 -0.13 11.06 6.18
C ILE A 68 -0.12 12.49 6.71
N ALA A 69 -0.14 12.63 8.04
CA ALA A 69 -0.12 13.91 8.72
C ALA A 69 1.29 14.54 8.72
#